data_AF-A0A8C0GQK4-F1
#
_entry.id   AF-A0A8C0GQK4-F1
#
_cell.length_a   1.000
_cell.length_b   1.000
_cell.length_c   1.000
_cell.angle_alpha   90.00
_cell.angle_beta   90.00
_cell.angle_gamma   90.00
#
_symmetry.space_group_name_H-M   'P 1'
#
loop_
_entity.id
_entity.type
_entity.pdbx_description
1 polymer ?
#
loop_
_entity_poly.entity_id
_entity_poly.type
_entity_poly.pdbx_seq_one_letter_code
_entity_poly.pdbx_strand_id
1 'polypeptide(L)'
;RKPSEQEASATSLVKSSSVCRKPEPVAVQGWVERMTGVEKNLMKIAAQNLVQNTNIDNGQKSNDGLVQRFDKSLEEFYALCDQLELCLRLAYECLSQSFDSTKHSPNLVPTATKPDAVQTESLPYTQYLSMIKSQISCAKDIHNALLECSNKITGKIPAQGGP
;
A
#
# COMPACT_ATOMS: atom_id res chain seq x y z
N ARG A 1 0.22 7.00 -37.37
CA ARG A 1 1.19 5.97 -36.96
C ARG A 1 0.66 5.36 -35.67
N LYS A 2 0.20 4.10 -35.66
CA LYS A 2 -0.28 3.45 -34.43
C LYS A 2 0.91 3.27 -33.47
N PRO A 3 0.78 3.54 -32.16
CA PRO A 3 1.83 3.21 -31.20
C PRO A 3 1.97 1.69 -31.16
N SER A 4 3.21 1.20 -31.24
CA SER A 4 3.52 -0.22 -31.10
C SER A 4 3.22 -0.70 -29.68
N GLU A 5 2.71 -1.93 -29.52
CA GLU A 5 2.27 -2.53 -28.23
C GLU A 5 3.32 -2.44 -27.10
N GLN A 6 4.59 -2.32 -27.45
CA GLN A 6 5.72 -2.17 -26.52
C GLN A 6 5.75 -0.81 -25.81
N GLU A 7 5.26 0.25 -26.47
CA GLU A 7 5.17 1.62 -25.93
C GLU A 7 4.00 1.75 -24.95
N ALA A 8 2.89 1.04 -25.21
CA ALA A 8 1.75 0.95 -24.30
C ALA A 8 2.12 0.24 -22.98
N SER A 9 2.97 -0.79 -23.05
CA SER A 9 3.45 -1.55 -21.88
C SER A 9 4.35 -0.70 -20.97
N ALA A 10 5.27 0.08 -21.54
CA ALA A 10 6.13 1.00 -20.78
C ALA A 10 5.33 2.14 -20.11
N THR A 11 4.30 2.65 -20.80
CA THR A 11 3.41 3.69 -20.24
C THR A 11 2.56 3.16 -19.07
N SER A 12 2.17 1.88 -19.12
CA SER A 12 1.47 1.18 -18.04
C SER A 12 2.35 1.04 -16.78
N LEU A 13 3.62 0.66 -16.96
CA LEU A 13 4.55 0.40 -15.86
C LEU A 13 4.91 1.68 -15.07
N VAL A 14 5.06 2.81 -15.77
CA VAL A 14 5.31 4.13 -15.13
C VAL A 14 4.08 4.60 -14.36
N LYS A 15 2.88 4.31 -14.86
CA LYS A 15 1.62 4.63 -14.17
C LYS A 15 1.49 3.84 -12.87
N SER A 16 1.96 2.60 -12.83
CA SER A 16 1.97 1.75 -11.62
C SER A 16 2.92 2.24 -10.52
N SER A 17 4.06 2.83 -10.87
CA SER A 17 5.04 3.33 -9.87
C SER A 17 4.55 4.58 -9.12
N SER A 18 3.63 5.36 -9.73
CA SER A 18 2.97 6.50 -9.09
C SER A 18 1.81 6.14 -8.15
N VAL A 19 1.47 4.85 -7.99
CA VAL A 19 0.36 4.37 -7.14
C VAL A 19 0.81 4.15 -5.69
N CYS A 20 1.54 5.10 -5.13
CA CYS A 20 1.47 5.32 -3.68
C CYS A 20 0.74 6.63 -3.48
N ARG A 21 -0.59 6.56 -3.67
CA ARG A 21 -1.49 7.64 -3.29
C ARG A 21 -1.28 7.84 -1.79
N LYS A 22 -0.65 8.97 -1.43
CA LYS A 22 -0.72 9.49 -0.06
C LYS A 22 -2.19 9.46 0.36
N PRO A 23 -2.51 9.05 1.59
CA PRO A 23 -3.89 9.09 2.05
C PRO A 23 -4.40 10.52 1.86
N GLU A 24 -5.47 10.65 1.08
CA GLU A 24 -6.14 11.93 0.85
C GLU A 24 -6.49 12.54 2.22
N PRO A 25 -6.26 13.85 2.45
CA PRO A 25 -6.60 14.51 3.71
C PRO A 25 -8.05 14.26 4.14
N VAL A 26 -8.95 14.12 3.17
CA VAL A 26 -10.38 13.80 3.35
C VAL A 26 -10.57 12.41 3.99
N ALA A 27 -9.76 11.42 3.61
CA ALA A 27 -9.83 10.09 4.18
C ALA A 27 -9.40 10.10 5.66
N VAL A 28 -8.28 10.79 5.97
CA VAL A 28 -7.77 10.91 7.36
C VAL A 28 -8.78 11.63 8.25
N GLN A 29 -9.36 12.73 7.76
CA GLN A 29 -10.39 13.48 8.50
C GLN A 29 -11.63 12.62 8.78
N GLY A 30 -12.10 11.85 7.79
CA GLY A 30 -13.22 10.92 7.97
C GLY A 30 -12.94 9.78 8.96
N TRP A 31 -11.68 9.40 9.16
CA TRP A 31 -11.29 8.46 10.23
C TRP A 31 -11.34 9.10 11.61
N VAL A 32 -10.84 10.34 11.75
CA VAL A 32 -10.88 11.09 13.02
C VAL A 32 -12.33 11.33 13.46
N GLU A 33 -13.20 11.74 12.55
CA GLU A 33 -14.63 11.96 12.84
C GLU A 33 -15.33 10.67 13.28
N ARG A 34 -15.02 9.55 12.62
CA ARG A 34 -15.59 8.25 12.97
C ARG A 34 -15.09 7.71 14.31
N MET A 35 -13.80 7.87 14.60
CA MET A 35 -13.21 7.50 15.89
C MET A 35 -13.82 8.31 17.04
N THR A 36 -13.86 9.64 16.89
CA THR A 36 -14.47 10.50 17.90
C THR A 36 -15.98 10.22 18.04
N GLY A 37 -16.65 9.79 16.97
CA GLY A 37 -18.04 9.34 17.00
C GLY A 37 -18.26 8.09 17.86
N VAL A 38 -17.48 7.02 17.64
CA VAL A 38 -17.62 5.77 18.40
C VAL A 38 -17.23 5.94 19.87
N GLU A 39 -16.20 6.74 20.17
CA GLU A 39 -15.78 7.05 21.53
C GLU A 39 -16.88 7.80 22.31
N LYS A 40 -17.45 8.84 21.69
CA LYS A 40 -18.58 9.59 22.28
C LYS A 40 -19.79 8.69 22.53
N ASN A 41 -20.10 7.79 21.60
CA ASN A 41 -21.21 6.86 21.75
C ASN A 41 -20.96 5.87 22.91
N LEU A 42 -19.75 5.32 23.01
CA LEU A 42 -19.33 4.43 24.09
C LEU A 42 -19.47 5.12 25.46
N MET A 43 -18.94 6.33 25.59
CA MET A 43 -19.03 7.12 26.83
C MET A 43 -20.48 7.43 27.21
N LYS A 44 -21.33 7.78 26.22
CA LYS A 44 -22.75 8.04 26.43
C LYS A 44 -23.46 6.80 26.97
N ILE A 45 -23.22 5.64 26.37
CA ILE A 45 -23.84 4.37 26.79
C ILE A 45 -23.34 3.96 28.18
N ALA A 46 -22.05 4.12 28.47
CA ALA A 46 -21.48 3.86 29.79
C ALA A 46 -22.14 4.72 30.88
N ALA A 47 -22.29 6.02 30.63
CA ALA A 47 -22.94 6.95 31.55
C ALA A 47 -24.42 6.59 31.78
N GLN A 48 -25.14 6.21 30.72
CA GLN A 48 -26.53 5.75 30.83
C GLN A 48 -26.66 4.48 31.67
N ASN A 49 -25.77 3.50 31.47
CA ASN A 49 -25.75 2.27 32.27
C ASN A 49 -25.43 2.56 33.74
N LEU A 50 -24.50 3.47 34.03
CA LEU A 50 -24.16 3.85 35.41
C LEU A 50 -25.35 4.49 36.14
N VAL A 51 -26.04 5.43 35.48
CA VAL A 51 -27.25 6.07 36.04
C VAL A 51 -28.35 5.05 36.26
N GLN A 52 -28.55 4.12 35.31
CA GLN A 52 -29.54 3.07 35.46
C GLN A 52 -29.24 2.15 36.64
N ASN A 53 -27.98 1.71 36.79
CA ASN A 53 -27.55 0.88 37.92
C ASN A 53 -27.76 1.61 39.25
N THR A 54 -27.40 2.90 39.31
CA THR A 54 -27.63 3.74 40.51
C THR A 54 -29.12 3.84 40.87
N ASN A 55 -30.01 3.97 39.88
CA ASN A 55 -31.45 4.02 40.11
C ASN A 55 -32.00 2.68 40.63
N ILE A 56 -31.48 1.56 40.11
CA ILE A 56 -31.83 0.21 40.57
C ILE A 56 -31.40 0.02 42.03
N ASP A 57 -30.17 0.41 42.37
CA ASP A 57 -29.64 0.32 43.74
C ASP A 57 -30.45 1.17 44.74
N ASN A 58 -31.02 2.29 44.28
CA ASN A 58 -31.94 3.14 45.05
C ASN A 58 -33.37 2.57 45.13
N GLY A 59 -33.63 1.37 44.60
CA GLY A 59 -34.95 0.73 44.63
C GLY A 59 -35.99 1.35 43.69
N GLN A 60 -35.59 2.20 42.73
CA GLN A 60 -36.48 2.65 41.67
C GLN A 60 -36.70 1.52 40.67
N LYS A 61 -37.95 1.33 40.23
CA LYS A 61 -38.27 0.38 39.16
C LYS A 61 -37.48 0.75 37.90
N SER A 62 -36.65 -0.17 37.41
CA SER A 62 -35.95 -0.02 36.14
C SER A 62 -36.97 0.18 35.03
N ASN A 63 -36.86 1.28 34.29
CA ASN A 63 -37.55 1.38 33.01
C ASN A 63 -36.78 0.48 32.04
N ASP A 64 -37.32 -0.70 31.74
CA ASP A 64 -36.73 -1.76 30.90
C ASP A 64 -36.66 -1.37 29.40
N GLY A 65 -36.59 -0.07 29.13
CA GLY A 65 -36.45 0.46 27.78
C GLY A 65 -35.05 0.16 27.28
N LEU A 66 -34.96 -0.76 26.31
CA LEU A 66 -33.83 -1.12 25.45
C LEU A 66 -32.58 -0.25 25.64
N VAL A 67 -31.85 -0.42 26.74
CA VAL A 67 -30.55 0.21 26.91
C VAL A 67 -29.60 -0.53 25.99
N GLN A 68 -28.98 0.22 25.07
CA GLN A 68 -27.91 -0.32 24.23
C GLN A 68 -26.86 -0.92 25.16
N ARG A 69 -26.54 -2.20 24.94
CA ARG A 69 -25.55 -2.89 25.76
C ARG A 69 -24.21 -2.22 25.55
N PHE A 70 -23.57 -1.86 26.66
CA PHE A 70 -22.22 -1.31 26.65
C PHE A 70 -21.26 -2.20 25.86
N ASP A 71 -21.41 -3.53 25.97
CA ASP A 71 -20.62 -4.52 25.23
C ASP A 71 -20.63 -4.29 23.72
N LYS A 72 -21.79 -3.95 23.14
CA LYS A 72 -21.90 -3.70 21.71
C LYS A 72 -21.16 -2.44 21.27
N SER A 73 -21.32 -1.34 22.02
CA SER A 73 -20.58 -0.11 21.72
C SER A 73 -19.07 -0.25 21.90
N LEU A 74 -18.67 -1.12 22.83
CA LEU A 74 -17.28 -1.44 23.11
C LEU A 74 -16.69 -2.31 21.99
N GLU A 75 -17.44 -3.28 21.49
CA GLU A 75 -17.08 -4.08 20.31
C GLU A 75 -16.90 -3.20 19.06
N GLU A 76 -17.82 -2.26 18.82
CA GLU A 76 -17.72 -1.30 17.70
C GLU A 76 -16.48 -0.41 17.80
N PHE A 77 -16.09 0.00 19.02
CA PHE A 77 -14.87 0.75 19.26
C PHE A 77 -13.62 -0.07 18.92
N TYR A 78 -13.53 -1.31 19.43
CA TYR A 78 -12.39 -2.19 19.15
C TYR A 78 -12.28 -2.54 17.66
N ALA A 79 -13.39 -2.85 17.00
CA ALA A 79 -13.40 -3.12 15.56
C ALA A 79 -12.87 -1.93 14.76
N LEU A 80 -13.17 -0.69 15.18
CA LEU A 80 -12.64 0.50 14.51
C LEU A 80 -11.13 0.68 14.76
N CYS A 81 -10.66 0.40 15.99
CA CYS A 81 -9.23 0.41 16.31
C CYS A 81 -8.44 -0.59 15.46
N ASP A 82 -8.94 -1.82 15.34
CA ASP A 82 -8.32 -2.87 14.51
C ASP A 82 -8.24 -2.44 13.04
N GLN A 83 -9.33 -1.85 12.53
CA GLN A 83 -9.38 -1.36 11.17
C GLN A 83 -8.36 -0.23 10.93
N LEU A 84 -8.22 0.69 11.87
CA LEU A 84 -7.24 1.77 11.79
C LEU A 84 -5.81 1.23 11.81
N GLU A 85 -5.51 0.31 12.72
CA GLU A 85 -4.20 -0.32 12.84
C GLU A 85 -3.80 -1.00 11.52
N LEU A 86 -4.71 -1.76 10.93
CA LEU A 86 -4.50 -2.39 9.63
C LEU A 86 -4.26 -1.36 8.53
N CYS A 87 -5.08 -0.31 8.45
CA CYS A 87 -4.92 0.74 7.45
C CYS A 87 -3.57 1.47 7.57
N LEU A 88 -3.10 1.73 8.80
CA LEU A 88 -1.81 2.37 9.03
C LEU A 88 -0.63 1.47 8.64
N ARG A 89 -0.69 0.17 8.93
CA ARG A 89 0.33 -0.80 8.48
C ARG A 89 0.42 -0.85 6.96
N LEU A 90 -0.72 -0.96 6.28
CA LEU A 90 -0.77 -1.00 4.82
C LEU A 90 -0.25 0.31 4.22
N ALA A 91 -0.60 1.47 4.81
CA ALA A 91 -0.09 2.77 4.35
C ALA A 91 1.44 2.86 4.49
N TYR A 92 2.00 2.33 5.59
CA TYR A 92 3.44 2.27 5.82
C TYR A 92 4.16 1.35 4.83
N GLU A 93 3.59 0.17 4.54
CA GLU A 93 4.12 -0.76 3.55
C GLU A 93 4.10 -0.16 2.15
N CYS A 94 2.98 0.48 1.77
CA CYS A 94 2.89 1.25 0.52
C CYS A 94 3.98 2.33 0.45
N LEU A 95 4.14 3.14 1.50
CA LEU A 95 5.16 4.17 1.52
C LEU A 95 6.58 3.58 1.37
N SER A 96 6.87 2.49 2.09
CA SER A 96 8.16 1.79 1.99
C SER A 96 8.39 1.25 0.58
N GLN A 97 7.38 0.60 0.00
CA GLN A 97 7.41 0.11 -1.36
C GLN A 97 7.59 1.23 -2.38
N SER A 98 7.04 2.44 -2.14
CA SER A 98 7.26 3.60 -3.00
C SER A 98 8.72 4.04 -3.03
N PHE A 99 9.40 4.05 -1.88
CA PHE A 99 10.81 4.41 -1.80
C PHE A 99 11.69 3.39 -2.51
N ASP A 100 11.41 2.09 -2.33
CA ASP A 100 12.15 1.05 -3.02
C ASP A 100 11.86 1.06 -4.52
N SER A 101 10.61 1.32 -4.89
CA SER A 101 10.21 1.46 -6.30
C SER A 101 10.94 2.62 -6.97
N THR A 102 11.09 3.78 -6.34
CA THR A 102 11.83 4.92 -6.93
C THR A 102 13.32 4.61 -7.13
N LYS A 103 13.94 3.78 -6.29
CA LYS A 103 15.35 3.41 -6.42
C LYS A 103 15.63 2.42 -7.55
N HIS A 104 14.63 1.59 -7.87
CA HIS A 104 14.80 0.47 -8.81
C HIS A 104 14.00 0.65 -10.11
N SER A 105 13.01 1.54 -10.13
CA SER A 105 12.25 1.88 -11.34
C SER A 105 13.07 2.82 -12.21
N PRO A 106 13.20 2.56 -13.52
CA PRO A 106 13.81 3.50 -14.43
C PRO A 106 12.97 4.79 -14.50
N ASN A 107 13.59 5.92 -14.13
CA ASN A 107 13.03 7.24 -14.42
C ASN A 107 12.92 7.43 -15.93
N LEU A 108 11.74 7.86 -16.41
CA LEU A 108 11.53 8.16 -17.82
C LEU A 108 12.48 9.28 -18.26
N VAL A 109 13.28 9.01 -19.28
CA VAL A 109 14.02 10.04 -20.00
C VAL A 109 12.99 10.90 -20.75
N PRO A 110 13.01 12.24 -20.61
CA PRO A 110 12.13 13.10 -21.39
C PRO A 110 12.37 12.92 -22.90
N THR A 111 11.40 12.36 -23.62
CA THR A 111 11.32 12.50 -25.06
C THR A 111 10.79 13.89 -25.36
N ALA A 112 11.72 14.83 -25.57
CA ALA A 112 11.42 16.22 -25.82
C ALA A 112 10.42 16.38 -27.00
N THR A 113 9.25 16.97 -26.74
CA THR A 113 8.53 17.81 -27.70
C THR A 113 7.49 18.66 -26.96
N LYS A 114 7.95 19.61 -26.13
CA LYS A 114 7.33 20.94 -25.91
C LYS A 114 8.12 21.74 -24.86
N PRO A 115 8.46 23.01 -25.13
CA PRO A 115 9.28 23.83 -24.25
C PRO A 115 8.40 24.72 -23.35
N ASP A 116 7.68 24.19 -22.37
CA ASP A 116 7.14 25.06 -21.29
C ASP A 116 6.63 24.30 -20.05
N ALA A 117 7.47 23.46 -19.46
CA ALA A 117 7.22 22.96 -18.11
C ALA A 117 8.55 22.79 -17.41
N VAL A 118 8.67 23.40 -16.23
CA VAL A 118 9.81 23.30 -15.31
C VAL A 118 10.12 21.80 -15.09
N GLN A 119 11.16 21.32 -15.77
CA GLN A 119 11.68 19.95 -15.68
C GLN A 119 12.54 19.84 -14.44
N THR A 120 11.97 19.37 -13.33
CA THR A 120 12.75 19.25 -12.09
C THR A 120 13.58 17.96 -12.01
N GLU A 121 13.32 16.90 -12.79
CA GLU A 121 14.07 15.64 -12.65
C GLU A 121 14.35 14.92 -13.99
N SER A 122 15.10 15.56 -14.90
CA SER A 122 15.66 14.83 -16.05
C SER A 122 16.99 14.17 -15.66
N LEU A 123 17.05 12.84 -15.79
CA LEU A 123 18.27 12.08 -15.50
C LEU A 123 19.35 12.37 -16.56
N PRO A 124 20.58 12.73 -16.17
CA PRO A 124 21.67 12.93 -17.12
C PRO A 124 21.88 11.68 -18.00
N TYR A 125 22.15 11.87 -19.30
CA TYR A 125 22.32 10.76 -20.25
C TYR A 125 23.41 9.76 -19.82
N THR A 126 24.46 10.23 -19.16
CA THR A 126 25.53 9.39 -18.59
C THR A 126 25.03 8.46 -17.49
N GLN A 127 24.14 8.95 -16.62
CA GLN A 127 23.51 8.15 -15.57
C GLN A 127 22.49 7.17 -16.16
N TYR A 128 21.74 7.58 -17.19
CA TYR A 128 20.85 6.70 -17.95
C TYR A 128 21.60 5.52 -18.57
N LEU A 129 22.74 5.77 -19.22
CA LEU A 129 23.57 4.70 -19.79
C LEU A 129 24.08 3.72 -18.73
N SER A 130 24.47 4.20 -17.55
CA SER A 130 24.86 3.34 -16.42
C SER A 130 23.71 2.44 -15.96
N MET A 131 22.51 3.03 -15.79
CA MET A 131 21.29 2.33 -15.40
C MET A 131 20.90 1.24 -16.41
N ILE A 132 20.88 1.56 -17.71
CA ILE A 132 20.53 0.59 -18.76
C ILE A 132 21.54 -0.56 -18.81
N LYS A 133 22.85 -0.30 -18.65
CA LYS A 133 23.86 -1.35 -18.58
C LYS A 133 23.63 -2.30 -17.39
N SER A 134 23.30 -1.74 -16.23
CA SER A 134 22.97 -2.53 -15.03
C SER A 134 21.73 -3.40 -15.25
N GLN A 135 20.68 -2.86 -15.87
CA GLN A 135 19.45 -3.61 -16.19
C GLN A 135 19.70 -4.75 -17.18
N ILE A 136 20.51 -4.50 -18.21
CA ILE A 136 20.93 -5.53 -19.17
C ILE A 136 21.71 -6.65 -18.44
N SER A 137 22.59 -6.29 -17.50
CA SER A 137 23.33 -7.29 -16.71
C SER A 137 22.39 -8.13 -15.86
N CYS A 138 21.50 -7.50 -15.10
CA CYS A 138 20.53 -8.19 -14.25
C CYS A 138 19.64 -9.16 -15.05
N ALA A 139 19.15 -8.73 -16.21
CA ALA A 139 18.36 -9.60 -17.10
C ALA A 139 19.17 -10.81 -17.59
N LYS A 140 20.46 -10.63 -17.89
CA LYS A 140 21.36 -11.75 -18.26
C LYS A 140 21.59 -12.69 -17.10
N ASP A 141 21.78 -12.18 -15.89
CA ASP A 141 22.01 -12.99 -14.69
C ASP A 141 20.78 -13.85 -14.38
N ILE A 142 19.56 -13.27 -14.46
CA ILE A 142 18.31 -14.02 -14.32
C ILE A 142 18.17 -15.08 -15.42
N HIS A 143 18.44 -14.72 -16.68
CA HIS A 143 18.38 -15.65 -17.80
C HIS A 143 19.34 -16.84 -17.60
N ASN A 144 20.58 -16.57 -17.19
CA ASN A 144 21.57 -17.60 -16.96
C ASN A 144 21.16 -18.51 -15.80
N ALA A 145 20.67 -17.95 -14.69
CA ALA A 145 20.18 -18.75 -13.56
C ALA A 145 19.00 -19.66 -13.98
N LEU A 146 18.04 -19.12 -14.75
CA LEU A 146 16.93 -19.91 -15.26
C LEU A 146 17.38 -20.97 -16.27
N LEU A 147 18.34 -20.65 -17.14
CA LEU A 147 18.90 -21.56 -18.13
C LEU A 147 19.67 -22.71 -17.45
N GLU A 148 20.47 -22.41 -16.43
CA GLU A 148 21.15 -23.43 -15.62
C GLU A 148 20.17 -24.35 -14.92
N CYS A 149 19.12 -23.80 -14.30
CA CYS A 149 18.04 -24.59 -13.69
C CYS A 149 17.34 -25.48 -14.73
N SER A 150 17.01 -24.93 -15.90
CA SER A 150 16.40 -25.67 -17.01
C SER A 150 17.29 -26.83 -17.49
N ASN A 151 18.60 -26.57 -17.64
CA ASN A 151 19.57 -27.59 -18.06
C ASN A 151 19.73 -28.72 -17.03
N LYS A 152 19.69 -28.39 -15.74
CA LYS A 152 19.68 -29.38 -14.64
C LYS A 152 18.44 -30.26 -14.67
N ILE A 153 17.27 -29.68 -14.97
CA ILE A 153 16.00 -30.42 -15.05
C ILE A 153 15.92 -31.29 -16.31
N THR A 154 16.34 -30.76 -17.47
CA THR A 154 16.26 -31.49 -18.74
C THR A 154 17.39 -32.50 -18.96
N GLY A 155 18.34 -32.62 -18.02
CA GLY A 155 19.43 -33.59 -18.08
C GLY A 155 20.45 -33.35 -19.20
N LYS A 156 20.49 -32.16 -19.82
CA LYS A 156 21.53 -31.80 -20.80
C LYS A 156 22.82 -31.41 -20.06
N ILE A 157 23.50 -32.41 -19.53
CA ILE A 157 24.92 -32.32 -19.21
C ILE A 157 25.64 -32.44 -20.56
N PRO A 158 26.29 -31.40 -21.12
CA PRO A 158 27.20 -31.64 -22.22
C PRO A 158 28.28 -32.57 -21.67
N ALA A 159 28.36 -33.77 -22.25
CA ALA A 159 29.35 -34.77 -21.90
C ALA A 159 30.74 -34.13 -21.97
N GLN A 160 31.33 -33.84 -20.81
CA GLN A 160 32.77 -33.64 -20.71
C GLN A 160 33.43 -34.95 -21.12
N GLY A 161 34.23 -34.87 -22.17
CA GLY A 161 35.02 -35.98 -22.68
C GLY A 161 35.87 -36.61 -21.59
N GLY A 162 35.81 -37.94 -21.54
CA GLY A 162 36.83 -38.78 -20.92
C GLY A 162 37.81 -39.29 -21.99
N PRO A 163 39.00 -39.76 -21.56
CA PRO A 163 40.28 -39.74 -22.28
C PRO A 163 40.35 -40.61 -23.54
#